data_AF-A0A432VCW4-F1
#
_entry.id   AF-A0A432VCW4-F1
#
_cell.length_a   1.000
_cell.length_b   1.000
_cell.length_c   1.000
_cell.angle_alpha   90.00
_cell.angle_beta   90.00
_cell.angle_gamma   90.00
#
_symmetry.space_group_name_H-M   'P 1'
#
loop_
_entity.id
_entity.type
_entity.pdbx_description
1 polymer ?
#
loop_
_entity_poly.entity_id
_entity_poly.type
_entity_poly.pdbx_seq_one_letter_code
_entity_poly.pdbx_strand_id
1 'polypeptide(L)'
;SFNLESWHDVGHAADIISRFDISLDIGPTRHGITRGQTIYFFDPSGNRNETFCGGYIYYPDNPRRMWQAENAGKAIFYYEKVLHDRFMTVNT
;
A
#
# COMPACT_ATOMS: atom_id res chain seq x y z
N SER A 1 4.33 -6.96 -5.20
CA SER A 1 3.11 -6.96 -4.37
C SER A 1 2.47 -8.33 -4.39
N PHE A 2 1.88 -8.76 -3.28
CA PHE A 2 1.26 -10.07 -3.07
C PHE A 2 -0.18 -9.89 -2.57
N ASN A 3 -1.14 -10.54 -3.24
CA ASN A 3 -2.56 -10.36 -2.94
C ASN A 3 -2.99 -11.23 -1.74
N LEU A 4 -3.79 -10.65 -0.85
CA LEU A 4 -4.48 -11.29 0.27
C LEU A 4 -5.99 -11.26 0.06
N GLU A 5 -6.73 -12.05 0.84
CA GLU A 5 -8.18 -12.20 0.67
C GLU A 5 -8.95 -11.03 1.29
N SER A 6 -8.51 -10.51 2.43
CA SER A 6 -9.28 -9.56 3.22
C SER A 6 -8.44 -8.53 3.99
N TRP A 7 -9.10 -7.47 4.45
CA TRP A 7 -8.48 -6.47 5.35
C TRP A 7 -7.97 -7.10 6.64
N HIS A 8 -8.63 -8.16 7.10
CA HIS A 8 -8.19 -8.89 8.28
C HIS A 8 -6.83 -9.55 8.03
N ASP A 9 -6.60 -10.10 6.85
CA ASP A 9 -5.31 -10.71 6.49
C ASP A 9 -4.19 -9.67 6.39
N VAL A 10 -4.49 -8.44 5.96
CA VAL A 10 -3.53 -7.32 6.01
C VAL A 10 -3.18 -6.97 7.46
N GLY A 11 -4.16 -6.99 8.36
CA GLY A 11 -3.93 -6.83 9.81
C GLY A 11 -3.05 -7.96 10.37
N HIS A 12 -3.37 -9.21 10.04
CA HIS A 12 -2.57 -10.37 10.44
C HIS A 12 -1.13 -10.31 9.89
N ALA A 13 -0.94 -9.81 8.67
CA ALA A 13 0.39 -9.58 8.12
C ALA A 13 1.16 -8.54 8.95
N ALA A 14 0.51 -7.48 9.44
CA ALA A 14 1.13 -6.51 10.35
C ALA A 14 1.57 -7.14 11.67
N ASP A 15 0.74 -8.02 12.24
CA ASP A 15 1.09 -8.77 13.45
C ASP A 15 2.33 -9.66 13.24
N ILE A 16 2.41 -10.35 12.09
CA ILE A 16 3.59 -11.15 11.72
C ILE A 16 4.82 -10.26 11.55
N ILE A 17 4.70 -9.16 10.82
CA ILE A 17 5.80 -8.20 10.60
C ILE A 17 6.35 -7.71 11.94
N SER A 18 5.46 -7.33 12.87
CA SER A 18 5.86 -6.90 14.21
C SER A 18 6.44 -8.04 15.04
N ARG A 19 5.90 -9.25 14.96
CA ARG A 19 6.36 -10.41 15.74
C ARG A 19 7.79 -10.82 15.41
N PHE A 20 8.20 -10.65 14.16
CA PHE A 20 9.51 -11.06 13.66
C PHE A 20 10.46 -9.88 13.40
N ASP A 21 10.12 -8.68 13.91
CA ASP A 21 10.92 -7.46 13.73
C ASP A 21 11.29 -7.18 12.26
N ILE A 22 10.37 -7.50 11.34
CA ILE A 22 10.54 -7.23 9.92
C ILE A 22 10.45 -5.70 9.73
N SER A 23 11.37 -5.16 8.93
CA SER A 23 11.46 -3.72 8.68
C SER A 23 10.18 -3.19 8.00
N LEU A 24 9.36 -2.46 8.74
CA LEU A 24 8.12 -1.85 8.26
C LEU A 24 8.42 -0.52 7.55
N ASP A 25 7.80 -0.30 6.39
CA ASP A 25 7.82 1.00 5.72
C ASP A 25 6.59 1.83 6.08
N ILE A 26 5.39 1.30 5.82
CA ILE A 26 4.12 1.94 6.17
C ILE A 26 2.96 0.95 6.24
N GLY A 27 1.98 1.26 7.09
CA GLY A 27 0.68 0.59 7.14
C GLY A 27 0.44 -0.17 8.46
N PRO A 28 -0.71 -0.88 8.57
CA PRO A 28 -1.78 -1.03 7.58
C PRO A 28 -2.47 0.28 7.19
N THR A 29 -2.66 0.53 5.90
CA THR A 29 -3.37 1.71 5.39
C THR A 29 -4.13 1.40 4.09
N ARG A 30 -4.65 2.42 3.39
CA ARG A 30 -5.39 2.28 2.15
C ARG A 30 -4.89 3.27 1.11
N HIS A 31 -4.80 2.82 -0.14
CA HIS A 31 -4.57 3.69 -1.28
C HIS A 31 -5.83 4.42 -1.73
N GLY A 32 -5.67 5.67 -2.17
CA GLY A 32 -6.73 6.38 -2.89
C GLY A 32 -6.89 5.83 -4.31
N ILE A 33 -5.75 5.67 -4.99
CA ILE A 33 -5.61 4.92 -6.24
C ILE A 33 -5.94 3.44 -5.94
N THR A 34 -6.61 2.75 -6.85
CA THR A 34 -7.14 1.36 -6.72
C THR A 34 -8.14 1.10 -5.59
N ARG A 35 -8.18 1.93 -4.52
CA ARG A 35 -8.91 1.68 -3.28
C ARG A 35 -8.39 0.49 -2.46
N GLY A 36 -7.25 -0.06 -2.86
CA GLY A 36 -6.60 -1.21 -2.25
C GLY A 36 -6.15 -0.91 -0.83
N GLN A 37 -6.28 -1.91 0.01
CA GLN A 37 -5.82 -1.95 1.38
C GLN A 37 -4.41 -2.54 1.40
N THR A 38 -3.45 -1.93 2.09
CA THR A 38 -2.03 -2.22 1.86
C THR A 38 -1.19 -2.11 3.13
N ILE A 39 -0.06 -2.83 3.14
CA ILE A 39 1.07 -2.65 4.05
C ILE A 39 2.38 -2.87 3.28
N TYR A 40 3.34 -1.98 3.47
CA TYR A 40 4.68 -2.06 2.87
C TYR A 40 5.74 -2.37 3.93
N PHE A 41 6.68 -3.25 3.57
CA PHE A 41 7.78 -3.70 4.41
C PHE A 41 8.98 -4.06 3.54
N PHE A 42 10.15 -4.26 4.12
CA PHE A 42 11.37 -4.62 3.41
C PHE A 42 11.77 -6.06 3.68
N ASP A 43 12.31 -6.74 2.66
CA ASP A 43 13.04 -8.00 2.86
C ASP A 43 14.47 -7.75 3.41
N PRO A 44 15.22 -8.80 3.80
CA PRO A 44 16.58 -8.64 4.31
C PRO A 44 17.58 -8.03 3.30
N SER A 45 17.25 -8.01 2.01
CA SER A 45 18.08 -7.39 0.97
C SER A 45 17.72 -5.92 0.72
N GLY A 46 16.70 -5.39 1.41
CA GLY A 46 16.23 -4.02 1.27
C GLY A 46 15.20 -3.81 0.16
N ASN A 47 14.71 -4.88 -0.50
CA ASN A 47 13.65 -4.73 -1.49
C ASN A 47 12.32 -4.45 -0.79
N ARG A 48 11.58 -3.44 -1.27
CA ARG A 48 10.25 -3.13 -0.77
C ARG A 48 9.24 -4.15 -1.28
N ASN A 49 8.55 -4.78 -0.35
CA ASN A 49 7.43 -5.68 -0.59
C ASN A 49 6.12 -5.02 -0.16
N GLU A 50 5.03 -5.53 -0.72
CA GLU A 50 3.67 -5.08 -0.42
C GLU A 50 2.78 -6.31 -0.29
N THR A 51 2.01 -6.40 0.79
CA THR A 51 0.82 -7.24 0.82
C THR A 51 -0.42 -6.36 0.78
N PHE A 52 -1.39 -6.73 -0.05
CA PHE A 52 -2.57 -5.90 -0.29
C PHE A 52 -3.82 -6.74 -0.50
N CYS A 53 -4.99 -6.14 -0.31
CA CYS A 53 -6.29 -6.75 -0.63
C CYS A 53 -7.31 -5.74 -1.14
N GLY A 54 -8.42 -6.26 -1.67
CA GLY A 54 -9.56 -5.47 -2.11
C GLY A 54 -9.29 -4.65 -3.37
N GLY A 55 -9.94 -3.50 -3.47
CA GLY A 55 -9.92 -2.64 -4.65
C GLY A 55 -11.27 -2.63 -5.37
N TYR A 56 -11.26 -2.74 -6.70
CA TYR A 56 -12.47 -2.81 -7.51
C TYR A 56 -12.27 -3.66 -8.75
N ILE A 57 -13.34 -4.26 -9.25
CA ILE A 57 -13.37 -4.95 -10.53
C ILE A 57 -13.24 -3.92 -11.65
N TYR A 58 -12.40 -4.22 -12.64
CA TYR A 58 -12.15 -3.38 -13.80
C TYR A 58 -12.55 -4.11 -15.09
N TYR A 59 -13.13 -3.36 -16.02
CA TYR A 59 -13.46 -3.75 -17.38
C TYR A 59 -12.80 -2.78 -18.37
N PRO A 60 -12.50 -3.22 -19.61
CA PRO A 60 -11.78 -2.40 -20.60
C PRO A 60 -12.42 -1.05 -20.94
N ASP A 61 -13.74 -0.91 -20.75
CA ASP A 61 -14.53 0.28 -21.02
C ASP A 61 -14.67 1.22 -19.81
N ASN A 62 -14.18 0.82 -18.63
CA ASN A 62 -14.23 1.69 -17.46
C ASN A 62 -13.45 2.99 -17.71
N PRO A 63 -14.00 4.15 -17.33
CA PRO A 63 -13.32 5.43 -17.54
C PRO A 63 -12.02 5.48 -16.73
N ARG A 64 -10.99 6.12 -17.33
CA ARG A 64 -9.74 6.39 -16.65
C ARG A 64 -9.99 7.32 -15.46
N ARG A 65 -9.62 6.86 -14.27
CA ARG A 65 -9.65 7.68 -13.05
C ARG A 65 -8.36 8.51 -12.99
N MET A 66 -8.51 9.81 -12.75
CA MET A 66 -7.40 10.78 -12.77
C MET A 66 -7.20 11.34 -11.35
N TRP A 67 -5.95 11.38 -10.92
CA TRP A 67 -5.52 12.07 -9.69
C TRP A 67 -4.56 13.18 -10.10
N GLN A 68 -4.87 14.41 -9.69
CA GLN A 68 -4.00 15.56 -9.94
C GLN A 68 -2.83 15.58 -8.94
N ALA A 69 -1.72 16.20 -9.31
CA ALA A 69 -0.49 16.21 -8.51
C ALA A 69 -0.70 16.80 -7.11
N GLU A 70 -1.58 17.79 -6.97
CA GLU A 70 -1.91 18.43 -5.69
C GLU A 70 -2.62 17.46 -4.74
N ASN A 71 -3.17 16.36 -5.26
CA ASN A 71 -3.84 15.31 -4.51
C ASN A 71 -2.96 14.07 -4.31
N ALA A 72 -1.67 14.11 -4.66
CA ALA A 72 -0.79 12.94 -4.63
C ALA A 72 -0.72 12.26 -3.25
N GLY A 73 -0.69 13.04 -2.16
CA GLY A 73 -0.73 12.50 -0.81
C GLY A 73 -1.95 11.62 -0.56
N LYS A 74 -3.16 12.11 -0.88
CA LYS A 74 -4.41 11.33 -0.76
C LYS A 74 -4.50 10.19 -1.77
N ALA A 75 -3.88 10.35 -2.94
CA ALA A 75 -3.87 9.33 -3.99
C ALA A 75 -3.09 8.09 -3.52
N ILE A 76 -1.95 8.29 -2.86
CA ILE A 76 -1.10 7.22 -2.35
C ILE A 76 -1.56 6.76 -0.96
N PHE A 77 -1.76 7.66 0.00
CA PHE A 77 -2.13 7.33 1.38
C PHE A 77 -3.46 7.99 1.73
N TYR A 78 -4.55 7.23 1.56
CA TYR A 78 -5.91 7.76 1.58
C TYR A 78 -6.32 8.33 2.94
N TYR A 79 -5.85 7.73 4.03
CA TYR A 79 -6.18 8.16 5.38
C TYR A 79 -5.32 9.35 5.82
N GLU A 80 -4.01 9.26 5.56
CA GLU A 80 -2.99 10.20 6.01
C GLU A 80 -2.95 11.46 5.14
N LYS A 81 -3.23 11.32 3.84
CA LYS A 81 -3.22 12.39 2.82
C LYS A 81 -1.88 13.12 2.67
N VAL A 82 -0.81 12.56 3.21
CA VAL A 82 0.56 13.10 3.17
C VAL A 82 1.46 12.05 2.51
N LEU A 83 2.37 12.49 1.64
CA LEU A 83 3.39 11.60 1.08
C LEU A 83 4.54 11.42 2.08
N HIS A 84 4.99 10.18 2.25
CA HIS A 84 6.18 9.87 3.03
C HIS A 84 7.43 9.89 2.13
N ASP A 85 8.48 10.60 2.56
CA ASP A 85 9.72 10.74 1.78
C ASP A 85 10.34 9.39 1.41
N ARG A 86 10.34 8.42 2.33
CA ARG A 86 10.84 7.06 2.08
C ARG A 86 10.12 6.37 0.92
N PHE A 87 8.81 6.56 0.81
CA PHE A 87 8.04 5.99 -0.29
C PHE A 87 8.55 6.50 -1.65
N MET A 88 8.92 7.78 -1.71
CA MET A 88 9.39 8.43 -2.93
C MET A 88 10.88 8.24 -3.23
N THR A 89 11.72 8.01 -2.22
CA THR A 89 13.18 8.11 -2.34
C THR A 89 13.92 6.79 -2.14
N VAL A 90 13.31 5.81 -1.48
CA VAL A 90 13.92 4.51 -1.24
C VAL A 90 13.40 3.52 -2.29
N ASN A 91 14.28 3.14 -3.21
CA ASN A 91 14.06 2.09 -4.21
C ASN A 91 15.37 1.30 -4.42
N THR A 92 15.23 0.12 -5.00
CA THR A 92 16.30 -0.78 -5.44
C THR A 92 15.98 -1.32 -6.82
#